data_AF-A0A368HD61-F1
#
_entry.id   AF-A0A368HD61-F1
#
_cell.length_a   1.000
_cell.length_b   1.000
_cell.length_c   1.000
_cell.angle_alpha   90.00
_cell.angle_beta   90.00
_cell.angle_gamma   90.00
#
_symmetry.space_group_name_H-M   'P 1'
#
loop_
_entity.id
_entity.type
_entity.pdbx_description
1 polymer ?
#
loop_
_entity_poly.entity_id
_entity_poly.type
_entity_poly.pdbx_seq_one_letter_code
_entity_poly.pdbx_strand_id
1 'polypeptide(L)'
;MCRIRHLLGFFTVPTMGWLTSTLASLCAILIEKQSRRPALALYTTNLASETLYRQLYNHGYLFNVKFGECIPFAIGVGLFTFLRSRGKLQPAMEKVLNFSHSVTPNADILDLKQVPDDFHALLHKLRYDFGRTVRCEHRYSCASTAVESFVKNFAIGTGINAVFTLLGNLRKLLTNPLMISRILFSPNNLKLPLFFGLMPFLFHVTRCLLNRQRGCSTVLNNTVAGMVSAASMTAYPSVTIAMYTMWKGIEVWRRLFFEILLLPSPDF
;
A
#
# COMPACT_ATOMS: atom_id res chain seq x y z
N MET A 1 19.35 -28.88 16.12
CA MET A 1 20.37 -29.41 15.18
C MET A 1 20.84 -30.81 15.57
N CYS A 2 21.62 -31.00 16.64
CA CYS A 2 22.25 -32.31 16.93
C CYS A 2 21.28 -33.48 17.24
N ARG A 3 20.14 -33.22 17.90
CA ARG A 3 19.12 -34.26 18.16
C ARG A 3 18.29 -34.62 16.92
N ILE A 4 17.95 -33.64 16.09
CA ILE A 4 17.24 -33.85 14.81
C ILE A 4 18.12 -34.65 13.83
N ARG A 5 19.44 -34.39 13.85
CA ARG A 5 20.45 -35.17 13.13
C ARG A 5 20.48 -36.64 13.56
N HIS A 6 20.38 -36.93 14.85
CA HIS A 6 20.34 -38.30 15.36
C HIS A 6 19.03 -39.02 15.03
N LEU A 7 17.93 -38.29 14.85
CA LEU A 7 16.61 -38.87 14.58
C LEU A 7 16.39 -39.21 13.09
N LEU A 8 16.86 -38.36 12.18
CA LEU A 8 16.59 -38.52 10.75
C LEU A 8 17.59 -39.44 10.05
N GLY A 9 18.84 -39.57 10.51
CA GLY A 9 19.80 -40.54 9.97
C GLY A 9 20.30 -40.28 8.53
N PHE A 10 19.72 -39.34 7.79
CA PHE A 10 20.12 -38.96 6.43
C PHE A 10 20.48 -37.47 6.30
N PHE A 11 21.37 -37.16 5.34
CA PHE A 11 21.89 -35.82 5.07
C PHE A 11 21.29 -35.26 3.78
N THR A 12 20.29 -34.39 3.87
CA THR A 12 19.84 -33.60 2.72
C THR A 12 19.69 -32.13 3.11
N VAL A 13 20.06 -31.21 2.21
CA VAL A 13 19.94 -29.74 2.38
C VAL A 13 18.55 -29.29 2.88
N PRO A 14 17.42 -29.88 2.44
CA PRO A 14 16.09 -29.50 2.92
C PRO A 14 15.86 -29.87 4.39
N THR A 15 16.34 -31.02 4.86
CA THR A 15 16.08 -31.48 6.23
C THR A 15 16.96 -30.81 7.28
N MET A 16 18.19 -30.43 6.94
CA MET A 16 19.11 -29.73 7.85
C MET A 16 18.97 -28.21 7.83
N GLY A 17 18.41 -27.63 6.77
CA GLY A 17 18.20 -26.19 6.65
C GLY A 17 16.76 -25.79 6.94
N TRP A 18 15.83 -26.24 6.10
CA TRP A 18 14.44 -25.77 6.14
C TRP A 18 13.73 -26.24 7.40
N LEU A 19 13.76 -27.53 7.71
CA LEU A 19 13.04 -28.08 8.85
C LEU A 19 13.51 -27.49 10.18
N THR A 20 14.82 -27.33 10.35
CA THR A 20 15.38 -26.81 11.60
C THR A 20 15.16 -25.30 11.74
N SER A 21 15.19 -24.55 10.63
CA SER A 21 14.90 -23.11 10.66
C SER A 21 13.42 -22.83 10.85
N THR A 22 12.51 -23.62 10.27
CA THR A 22 11.06 -23.48 10.51
C THR A 22 10.73 -23.81 11.96
N LEU A 23 11.27 -24.90 12.51
CA LEU A 23 11.09 -25.24 13.93
C LEU A 23 11.68 -24.18 14.86
N ALA A 24 12.89 -23.70 14.60
CA ALA A 24 13.50 -22.64 15.41
C ALA A 24 12.68 -21.34 15.36
N SER A 25 12.20 -20.93 14.18
CA SER A 25 11.36 -19.75 14.02
C SER A 25 10.00 -19.91 14.70
N LEU A 26 9.39 -21.10 14.65
CA LEU A 26 8.15 -21.39 15.35
C LEU A 26 8.34 -21.31 16.87
N CYS A 27 9.40 -21.94 17.40
CA CYS A 27 9.74 -21.85 18.82
C CYS A 27 9.99 -20.40 19.25
N ALA A 28 10.71 -19.60 18.46
CA ALA A 28 10.94 -18.18 18.76
C ALA A 28 9.64 -17.37 18.83
N ILE A 29 8.69 -17.60 17.92
CA ILE A 29 7.37 -16.94 17.95
C ILE A 29 6.55 -17.39 19.16
N LEU A 30 6.62 -18.67 19.54
CA LEU A 30 5.87 -19.21 20.68
C LEU A 30 6.41 -18.74 22.04
N ILE A 31 7.70 -18.38 22.14
CA ILE A 31 8.29 -17.81 23.35
C ILE A 31 7.78 -16.38 23.60
N GLU A 32 7.52 -15.61 22.53
CA GLU A 32 7.09 -14.22 22.64
C GLU A 32 5.63 -14.11 23.17
N LYS A 33 5.28 -12.96 23.77
CA LYS A 33 3.93 -12.66 24.27
C LYS A 33 2.87 -12.76 23.15
N GLN A 34 1.73 -13.40 23.42
CA GLN A 34 0.64 -13.66 22.46
C GLN A 34 0.21 -12.43 21.63
N SER A 35 0.18 -11.25 22.25
CA SER A 35 -0.18 -9.98 21.57
C SER A 35 0.82 -9.55 20.48
N ARG A 36 2.10 -9.91 20.59
CA ARG A 36 3.17 -9.53 19.65
C ARG A 36 3.41 -10.55 18.54
N ARG A 37 3.02 -11.81 18.75
CA ARG A 37 3.17 -12.92 17.79
C ARG A 37 2.71 -12.60 16.36
N PRO A 38 1.52 -12.02 16.11
CA PRO A 38 1.08 -11.77 14.73
C PRO A 38 1.92 -10.72 14.00
N ALA A 39 2.40 -9.69 14.73
CA ALA A 39 3.28 -8.67 14.15
C ALA A 39 4.66 -9.25 13.82
N LEU A 40 5.24 -10.04 14.73
CA LEU A 40 6.53 -10.69 14.51
C LEU A 40 6.46 -11.73 13.39
N ALA A 41 5.42 -12.57 13.37
CA ALA A 41 5.23 -13.57 12.33
C ALA A 41 5.11 -12.94 10.94
N LEU A 42 4.40 -11.81 10.82
CA LEU A 42 4.29 -11.11 9.55
C LEU A 42 5.62 -10.48 9.14
N TYR A 43 6.37 -9.90 10.08
CA TYR A 43 7.70 -9.37 9.80
C TYR A 43 8.68 -10.46 9.33
N THR A 44 8.76 -11.58 10.04
CA THR A 44 9.66 -12.68 9.66
C THR A 44 9.27 -13.32 8.35
N THR A 45 7.96 -13.47 8.08
CA THR A 45 7.47 -13.96 6.78
C THR A 45 7.82 -12.99 5.66
N ASN A 46 7.68 -11.67 5.88
CA ASN A 46 8.07 -10.64 4.92
C ASN A 46 9.56 -10.74 4.57
N LEU A 47 10.42 -10.82 5.58
CA LEU A 47 11.86 -10.96 5.42
C LEU A 47 12.24 -12.28 4.72
N ALA A 48 11.60 -13.39 5.10
CA ALA A 48 11.82 -14.69 4.48
C ALA A 48 11.39 -14.74 3.00
N SER A 49 10.29 -14.05 2.67
CA SER A 49 9.83 -13.93 1.28
C SER A 49 10.83 -13.17 0.43
N GLU A 50 11.38 -12.08 0.97
CA GLU A 50 12.39 -11.26 0.30
C GLU A 50 13.70 -12.02 0.09
N THR A 51 14.17 -12.76 1.09
CA THR A 51 15.38 -13.59 0.95
C THR A 51 15.18 -14.72 -0.05
N LEU A 52 14.01 -15.38 -0.02
CA LEU A 52 13.66 -16.43 -0.98
C LEU A 52 13.64 -15.87 -2.41
N TYR A 53 13.03 -14.71 -2.63
CA TYR A 53 13.01 -14.04 -3.93
C TYR A 53 14.43 -13.76 -4.44
N ARG A 54 15.28 -13.18 -3.60
CA ARG A 54 16.69 -12.88 -3.95
C ARG A 54 17.49 -14.15 -4.24
N GLN A 55 17.27 -15.24 -3.50
CA GLN A 55 17.93 -16.52 -3.75
C GLN A 55 17.49 -17.14 -5.07
N LEU A 56 16.17 -17.21 -5.33
CA LEU A 56 15.63 -17.72 -6.58
C LEU A 56 16.11 -16.92 -7.79
N TYR A 57 16.22 -15.59 -7.64
CA TYR A 57 16.79 -14.71 -8.64
C TYR A 57 18.28 -14.99 -8.90
N ASN A 58 19.10 -15.07 -7.86
CA ASN A 58 20.54 -15.32 -7.98
C ASN A 58 20.85 -16.70 -8.59
N HIS A 59 20.00 -17.70 -8.38
CA HIS A 59 20.13 -19.03 -8.96
C HIS A 59 19.54 -19.15 -10.38
N GLY A 60 18.98 -18.07 -10.93
CA GLY A 60 18.43 -18.05 -12.30
C GLY A 60 17.08 -18.75 -12.46
N TYR A 61 16.39 -19.11 -11.36
CA TYR A 61 15.06 -19.72 -11.40
C TYR A 61 13.95 -18.71 -11.72
N LEU A 62 14.14 -17.44 -11.36
CA LEU A 62 13.20 -16.37 -11.64
C LEU A 62 13.78 -15.42 -12.70
N PHE A 63 12.94 -15.05 -13.67
CA PHE A 63 13.28 -14.03 -14.66
C PHE A 63 13.29 -12.63 -14.03
N ASN A 64 14.16 -11.75 -14.52
CA ASN A 64 14.21 -10.36 -14.08
C ASN A 64 12.99 -9.61 -14.61
N VAL A 65 11.98 -9.43 -13.75
CA VAL A 65 10.82 -8.58 -14.04
C VAL A 65 11.15 -7.16 -13.61
N LYS A 66 11.25 -6.25 -14.59
CA LYS A 66 11.36 -4.83 -14.31
C LYS A 66 10.11 -4.38 -13.54
N PHE A 67 10.30 -3.82 -12.35
CA PHE A 67 9.23 -3.43 -11.41
C PHE A 67 8.37 -4.58 -10.87
N GLY A 68 8.96 -5.77 -10.67
CA GLY A 68 8.27 -6.96 -10.16
C GLY A 68 7.56 -6.75 -8.81
N GLU A 69 8.02 -5.81 -7.98
CA GLU A 69 7.39 -5.40 -6.72
C GLU A 69 6.00 -4.75 -6.90
N CYS A 70 5.64 -4.31 -8.10
CA CYS A 70 4.29 -3.82 -8.36
C CYS A 70 3.23 -4.91 -8.22
N ILE A 71 3.57 -6.17 -8.53
CA ILE A 71 2.65 -7.33 -8.48
C ILE A 71 2.15 -7.59 -7.05
N PRO A 72 3.02 -7.85 -6.06
CA PRO A 72 2.59 -8.08 -4.68
C PRO A 72 1.87 -6.85 -4.09
N PHE A 73 2.30 -5.64 -4.45
CA PHE A 73 1.61 -4.42 -4.03
C PHE A 73 0.17 -4.36 -4.61
N ALA A 74 -0.02 -4.67 -5.89
CA ALA A 74 -1.32 -4.72 -6.55
C ALA A 74 -2.25 -5.76 -5.89
N ILE A 75 -1.73 -6.93 -5.55
CA ILE A 75 -2.49 -7.96 -4.82
C ILE A 75 -2.93 -7.42 -3.45
N GLY A 76 -2.02 -6.79 -2.70
CA GLY A 76 -2.32 -6.25 -1.38
C GLY A 76 -3.35 -5.12 -1.40
N VAL A 77 -3.19 -4.14 -2.28
CA VAL A 77 -4.14 -3.01 -2.42
C VAL A 77 -5.48 -3.48 -2.99
N GLY A 78 -5.47 -4.43 -3.93
CA GLY A 78 -6.67 -5.09 -4.46
C GLY A 78 -7.46 -5.79 -3.34
N LEU A 79 -6.79 -6.56 -2.48
CA LEU A 79 -7.43 -7.19 -1.32
C LEU A 79 -8.02 -6.16 -0.36
N PHE A 80 -7.30 -5.09 -0.03
CA PHE A 80 -7.82 -4.04 0.85
C PHE A 80 -9.05 -3.32 0.28
N THR A 81 -9.04 -2.99 -1.01
CA THR A 81 -10.16 -2.33 -1.68
C THR A 81 -11.37 -3.26 -1.87
N PHE A 82 -11.13 -4.55 -2.13
CA PHE A 82 -12.17 -5.58 -2.13
C PHE A 82 -12.83 -5.72 -0.76
N LEU A 83 -12.04 -5.90 0.31
CA LEU A 83 -12.51 -6.08 1.68
C LEU A 83 -13.25 -4.84 2.18
N ARG A 84 -12.77 -3.65 1.84
CA ARG A 84 -13.47 -2.39 2.13
C ARG A 84 -14.82 -2.32 1.43
N SER A 85 -14.87 -2.68 0.14
CA SER A 85 -16.13 -2.66 -0.62
C SER A 85 -17.17 -3.66 -0.09
N ARG A 86 -16.74 -4.64 0.71
CA ARG A 86 -17.61 -5.58 1.44
C ARG A 86 -17.92 -5.14 2.89
N GLY A 87 -17.38 -4.02 3.36
CA GLY A 87 -17.53 -3.54 4.74
C GLY A 87 -16.87 -4.42 5.80
N LYS A 88 -15.87 -5.22 5.41
CA LYS A 88 -15.19 -6.20 6.29
C LYS A 88 -13.75 -5.82 6.64
N LEU A 89 -13.29 -4.65 6.21
CA LEU A 89 -11.93 -4.18 6.50
C LEU A 89 -11.84 -3.64 7.93
N GLN A 90 -10.77 -4.00 8.66
CA GLN A 90 -10.55 -3.50 10.02
C GLN A 90 -10.48 -1.96 10.06
N PRO A 91 -11.07 -1.27 11.05
CA PRO A 91 -11.13 0.21 11.08
C PRO A 91 -9.77 0.91 10.96
N ALA A 92 -8.72 0.33 11.55
CA ALA A 92 -7.36 0.87 11.42
C ALA A 92 -6.84 0.80 9.98
N MET A 93 -7.06 -0.33 9.29
CA MET A 93 -6.65 -0.51 7.90
C MET A 93 -7.51 0.32 6.95
N GLU A 94 -8.80 0.46 7.25
CA GLU A 94 -9.69 1.34 6.50
C GLU A 94 -9.24 2.80 6.60
N LYS A 95 -8.88 3.30 7.79
CA LYS A 95 -8.31 4.64 7.95
C LYS A 95 -7.05 4.83 7.11
N VAL A 96 -6.14 3.86 7.13
CA VAL A 96 -4.90 3.88 6.31
C VAL A 96 -5.24 3.87 4.81
N LEU A 97 -6.21 3.07 4.39
CA LEU A 97 -6.64 3.01 2.99
C LEU A 97 -7.31 4.33 2.55
N ASN A 98 -8.16 4.90 3.40
CA ASN A 98 -8.85 6.17 3.15
C ASN A 98 -7.87 7.33 3.06
N PHE A 99 -6.85 7.33 3.91
CA PHE A 99 -5.76 8.29 3.89
C PHE A 99 -4.88 8.15 2.63
N SER A 100 -4.39 6.94 2.35
CA SER A 100 -3.51 6.68 1.20
C SER A 100 -4.18 6.93 -0.16
N HIS A 101 -5.46 6.57 -0.30
CA HIS A 101 -6.20 6.72 -1.55
C HIS A 101 -7.09 7.97 -1.60
N SER A 102 -7.09 8.80 -0.54
CA SER A 102 -7.97 9.97 -0.41
C SER A 102 -9.44 9.64 -0.75
N VAL A 103 -9.96 8.58 -0.13
CA VAL A 103 -11.33 8.10 -0.39
C VAL A 103 -12.22 8.48 0.79
N THR A 104 -12.72 9.71 0.74
CA THR A 104 -13.71 10.26 1.66
C THR A 104 -15.03 10.48 0.91
N PRO A 105 -16.12 9.77 1.25
CA PRO A 105 -17.39 9.93 0.57
C PRO A 105 -17.95 11.33 0.81
N ASN A 106 -18.37 12.02 -0.25
CA ASN A 106 -19.03 13.34 -0.23
C ASN A 106 -18.32 14.47 0.55
N ALA A 107 -17.05 14.31 0.89
CA ALA A 107 -16.25 15.34 1.55
C ALA A 107 -15.28 15.99 0.57
N ASP A 108 -14.96 17.26 0.82
CA ASP A 108 -13.98 18.00 0.03
C ASP A 108 -12.58 17.45 0.34
N ILE A 109 -11.80 17.17 -0.70
CA ILE A 109 -10.48 16.56 -0.53
C ILE A 109 -9.46 17.63 -0.17
N LEU A 110 -9.49 18.75 -0.89
CA LEU A 110 -8.83 20.00 -0.53
C LEU A 110 -9.85 21.10 -0.16
N ASP A 111 -9.56 21.77 0.94
CA ASP A 111 -10.17 23.06 1.27
C ASP A 111 -9.61 24.14 0.35
N LEU A 112 -10.48 24.75 -0.47
CA LEU A 112 -10.11 25.82 -1.41
C LEU A 112 -9.41 27.01 -0.73
N LYS A 113 -9.64 27.19 0.58
CA LYS A 113 -9.03 28.26 1.40
C LYS A 113 -7.53 28.06 1.69
N GLN A 114 -7.01 26.83 1.60
CA GLN A 114 -5.60 26.53 1.91
C GLN A 114 -4.69 26.63 0.68
N VAL A 115 -5.24 27.00 -0.47
CA VAL A 115 -4.63 26.82 -1.78
C VAL A 115 -4.26 28.19 -2.37
N PRO A 116 -3.10 28.32 -3.06
CA PRO A 116 -2.73 29.57 -3.74
C PRO A 116 -3.75 29.98 -4.82
N ASP A 117 -3.93 31.30 -5.00
CA ASP A 117 -4.97 31.89 -5.85
C ASP A 117 -4.94 31.41 -7.32
N ASP A 118 -3.76 31.21 -7.90
CA ASP A 118 -3.63 30.68 -9.26
C ASP A 118 -4.17 29.24 -9.39
N PHE A 119 -3.90 28.41 -8.38
CA PHE A 119 -4.40 27.03 -8.34
C PHE A 119 -5.90 26.99 -8.02
N HIS A 120 -6.42 28.00 -7.31
CA HIS A 120 -7.84 28.16 -7.04
C HIS A 120 -8.65 28.30 -8.34
N ALA A 121 -8.21 29.14 -9.28
CA ALA A 121 -8.88 29.30 -10.59
C ALA A 121 -8.89 27.99 -11.39
N LEU A 122 -7.76 27.27 -11.42
CA LEU A 122 -7.65 25.96 -12.08
C LEU A 122 -8.57 24.91 -11.43
N LEU A 123 -8.57 24.81 -10.09
CA LEU A 123 -9.44 23.88 -9.36
C LEU A 123 -10.91 24.21 -9.56
N HIS A 124 -11.29 25.48 -9.52
CA HIS A 124 -12.66 25.91 -9.78
C HIS A 124 -13.10 25.45 -11.17
N LYS A 125 -12.28 25.68 -12.19
CA LYS A 125 -12.54 25.20 -13.55
C LYS A 125 -12.68 23.68 -13.61
N LEU A 126 -11.76 22.93 -12.97
CA LEU A 126 -11.82 21.47 -12.89
C LEU A 126 -13.10 20.97 -12.21
N ARG A 127 -13.58 21.65 -11.17
CA ARG A 127 -14.77 21.24 -10.39
C ARG A 127 -16.07 21.36 -11.18
N TYR A 128 -16.21 22.40 -11.99
CA TYR A 128 -17.48 22.74 -12.65
C TYR A 128 -17.51 22.41 -14.16
N ASP A 129 -16.38 22.44 -14.87
CA ASP A 129 -16.37 22.20 -16.33
C ASP A 129 -16.49 20.70 -16.68
N PHE A 130 -16.15 19.80 -15.75
CA PHE A 130 -16.16 18.36 -15.99
C PHE A 130 -17.37 17.68 -15.33
N GLY A 131 -17.97 16.73 -16.04
CA GLY A 131 -19.11 15.95 -15.54
C GLY A 131 -18.72 14.91 -14.47
N ARG A 132 -19.73 14.46 -13.71
CA ARG A 132 -19.66 13.31 -12.81
C ARG A 132 -20.65 12.22 -13.22
N THR A 133 -20.32 10.97 -12.93
CA THR A 133 -21.25 9.84 -13.12
C THR A 133 -22.06 9.57 -11.84
N VAL A 134 -23.32 9.17 -11.97
CA VAL A 134 -24.25 8.90 -10.84
C VAL A 134 -23.71 7.85 -9.86
N ARG A 135 -22.88 6.91 -10.33
CA ARG A 135 -22.28 5.84 -9.53
C ARG A 135 -21.06 6.28 -8.70
N CYS A 136 -20.61 7.52 -8.86
CA CYS A 136 -19.46 8.03 -8.12
C CYS A 136 -19.88 8.72 -6.82
N GLU A 137 -19.13 8.48 -5.74
CA GLU A 137 -19.40 8.96 -4.38
C GLU A 137 -18.73 10.31 -4.06
N HIS A 138 -18.21 11.01 -5.08
CA HIS A 138 -17.52 12.29 -4.91
C HIS A 138 -18.44 13.48 -5.17
N ARG A 139 -18.18 14.58 -4.44
CA ARG A 139 -19.01 15.79 -4.47
C ARG A 139 -18.92 16.54 -5.79
N TYR A 140 -17.69 16.76 -6.26
CA TYR A 140 -17.38 17.51 -7.48
C TYR A 140 -17.15 16.58 -8.70
N SER A 141 -16.60 17.12 -9.79
CA SER A 141 -16.29 16.36 -11.00
C SER A 141 -15.29 15.20 -10.78
N CYS A 142 -15.28 14.22 -11.68
CA CYS A 142 -14.29 13.12 -11.63
C CYS A 142 -12.86 13.64 -11.77
N ALA A 143 -12.64 14.64 -12.63
CA ALA A 143 -11.33 15.23 -12.90
C ALA A 143 -10.79 15.99 -11.68
N SER A 144 -11.62 16.82 -11.04
CA SER A 144 -11.24 17.55 -9.82
C SER A 144 -10.87 16.58 -8.70
N THR A 145 -11.66 15.53 -8.48
CA THR A 145 -11.38 14.51 -7.46
C THR A 145 -10.02 13.85 -7.66
N ALA A 146 -9.67 13.49 -8.90
CA ALA A 146 -8.37 12.88 -9.20
C ALA A 146 -7.21 13.86 -8.94
N VAL A 147 -7.32 15.09 -9.43
CA VAL A 147 -6.27 16.12 -9.28
C VAL A 147 -6.11 16.56 -7.83
N GLU A 148 -7.21 16.80 -7.12
CA GLU A 148 -7.17 17.17 -5.70
C GLU A 148 -6.53 16.06 -4.86
N SER A 149 -6.89 14.80 -5.12
CA SER A 149 -6.28 13.67 -4.41
C SER A 149 -4.79 13.55 -4.69
N PHE A 150 -4.35 13.81 -5.93
CA PHE A 150 -2.94 13.86 -6.28
C PHE A 150 -2.23 14.95 -5.49
N VAL A 151 -2.72 16.20 -5.54
CA VAL A 151 -2.05 17.35 -4.92
C VAL A 151 -2.00 17.21 -3.41
N LYS A 152 -3.09 16.78 -2.76
CA LYS A 152 -3.13 16.56 -1.31
C LYS A 152 -2.06 15.55 -0.87
N ASN A 153 -2.05 14.39 -1.51
CA ASN A 153 -1.12 13.33 -1.10
C ASN A 153 0.31 13.67 -1.53
N PHE A 154 0.51 14.29 -2.68
CA PHE A 154 1.83 14.79 -3.05
C PHE A 154 2.36 15.80 -2.02
N ALA A 155 1.53 16.76 -1.58
CA ALA A 155 1.89 17.73 -0.55
C ALA A 155 2.24 17.04 0.78
N ILE A 156 1.42 16.09 1.25
CA ILE A 156 1.72 15.28 2.45
C ILE A 156 3.05 14.53 2.29
N GLY A 157 3.27 13.89 1.14
CA GLY A 157 4.49 13.14 0.84
C GLY A 157 5.73 14.05 0.84
N THR A 158 5.63 15.25 0.25
CA THR A 158 6.71 16.25 0.31
C THR A 158 6.98 16.71 1.74
N GLY A 159 5.94 16.92 2.56
CA GLY A 159 6.09 17.29 3.97
C GLY A 159 6.80 16.21 4.79
N ILE A 160 6.40 14.95 4.63
CA ILE A 160 7.06 13.81 5.30
C ILE A 160 8.53 13.73 4.90
N ASN A 161 8.83 13.82 3.60
CA ASN A 161 10.20 13.76 3.11
C ASN A 161 11.04 14.96 3.57
N ALA A 162 10.44 16.15 3.64
CA ALA A 162 11.07 17.34 4.19
C ALA A 162 11.45 17.13 5.65
N VAL A 163 10.55 16.61 6.49
CA VAL A 163 10.82 16.32 7.91
C VAL A 163 11.98 15.35 8.08
N PHE A 164 12.01 14.24 7.33
CA PHE A 164 13.12 13.29 7.40
C PHE A 164 14.46 13.92 6.98
N THR A 165 14.44 14.72 5.92
CA THR A 165 15.63 15.43 5.43
C THR A 165 16.12 16.48 6.43
N LEU A 166 15.21 17.19 7.10
CA LEU A 166 15.47 18.16 8.15
C LEU A 166 16.11 17.50 9.37
N LEU A 167 15.56 16.38 9.85
CA LEU A 167 16.09 15.66 11.01
C LEU A 167 17.51 15.13 10.75
N GLY A 168 17.78 14.62 9.55
CA GLY A 168 19.10 14.09 9.19
C GLY A 168 20.20 15.15 9.05
N ASN A 169 19.85 16.41 8.75
CA ASN A 169 20.81 17.47 8.41
C ASN A 169 20.60 18.77 9.20
N LEU A 170 19.96 18.72 10.36
CA LEU A 170 19.50 19.88 11.13
C LEU A 170 20.58 20.97 11.31
N ARG A 171 21.81 20.57 11.64
CA ARG A 171 22.95 21.50 11.84
C ARG A 171 23.36 22.24 10.57
N LYS A 172 23.38 21.57 9.42
CA LYS A 172 23.79 22.17 8.13
C LYS A 172 22.70 23.07 7.55
N LEU A 173 21.45 22.81 7.92
CA LEU A 173 20.28 23.52 7.41
C LEU A 173 20.05 24.85 8.13
N LEU A 174 20.29 24.89 9.44
CA LEU A 174 20.25 26.12 10.25
C LEU A 174 21.23 27.18 9.74
N THR A 175 22.32 26.77 9.10
CA THR A 175 23.32 27.69 8.55
C THR A 175 22.94 28.21 7.15
N ASN A 176 22.13 27.47 6.36
CA ASN A 176 21.81 27.82 4.97
C ASN A 176 20.38 27.38 4.56
N PRO A 177 19.35 28.22 4.78
CA PRO A 177 17.95 27.86 4.51
C PRO A 177 17.60 27.76 3.03
N LEU A 178 18.30 28.47 2.14
CA LEU A 178 18.03 28.46 0.69
C LEU A 178 18.33 27.10 0.03
N MET A 179 19.13 26.24 0.68
CA MET A 179 19.44 24.90 0.18
C MET A 179 18.27 23.92 0.35
N ILE A 180 17.30 24.23 1.23
CA ILE A 180 16.15 23.36 1.56
C ILE A 180 15.33 23.04 0.32
N SER A 181 14.94 24.07 -0.44
CA SER A 181 14.10 23.90 -1.64
C SER A 181 14.83 23.03 -2.67
N ARG A 182 16.13 23.29 -2.90
CA ARG A 182 16.93 22.51 -3.85
C ARG A 182 17.07 21.04 -3.44
N ILE A 183 17.24 20.76 -2.15
CA ILE A 183 17.31 19.39 -1.63
C ILE A 183 15.94 18.72 -1.74
N LEU A 184 14.86 19.40 -1.36
CA LEU A 184 13.51 18.84 -1.37
C LEU A 184 13.05 18.48 -2.79
N PHE A 185 13.35 19.35 -3.77
CA PHE A 185 13.02 19.15 -5.20
C PHE A 185 14.08 18.35 -5.98
N SER A 186 15.00 17.68 -5.29
CA SER A 186 15.89 16.71 -5.94
C SER A 186 15.10 15.52 -6.49
N PRO A 187 15.43 15.01 -7.70
CA PRO A 187 14.70 13.89 -8.29
C PRO A 187 14.67 12.64 -7.41
N ASN A 188 15.68 12.45 -6.55
CA ASN A 188 15.71 11.31 -5.64
C ASN A 188 14.72 11.47 -4.47
N ASN A 189 14.51 12.71 -4.03
CA ASN A 189 13.62 13.09 -2.93
C ASN A 189 12.17 13.23 -3.37
N LEU A 190 11.93 13.42 -4.68
CA LEU A 190 10.59 13.47 -5.26
C LEU A 190 9.97 12.09 -5.53
N LYS A 191 10.74 11.00 -5.48
CA LYS A 191 10.22 9.64 -5.72
C LYS A 191 9.09 9.25 -4.76
N LEU A 192 9.28 9.49 -3.46
CA LEU A 192 8.28 9.16 -2.44
C LEU A 192 7.02 10.05 -2.54
N PRO A 193 7.12 11.39 -2.63
CA PRO A 193 5.96 12.25 -2.91
C PRO A 193 5.21 11.85 -4.19
N LEU A 194 5.95 11.53 -5.26
CA LEU A 194 5.36 11.11 -6.53
C LEU A 194 4.60 9.79 -6.40
N PHE A 195 5.16 8.81 -5.71
CA PHE A 195 4.47 7.56 -5.38
C PHE A 195 3.16 7.81 -4.61
N PHE A 196 3.23 8.61 -3.53
CA PHE A 196 2.09 8.86 -2.66
C PHE A 196 1.00 9.70 -3.35
N GLY A 197 1.37 10.60 -4.27
CA GLY A 197 0.43 11.36 -5.10
C GLY A 197 -0.18 10.56 -6.26
N LEU A 198 0.62 9.75 -6.98
CA LEU A 198 0.14 8.95 -8.12
C LEU A 198 -0.82 7.83 -7.70
N MET A 199 -0.61 7.26 -6.51
CA MET A 199 -1.45 6.19 -5.98
C MET A 199 -2.96 6.55 -5.95
N PRO A 200 -3.42 7.59 -5.24
CA PRO A 200 -4.83 7.98 -5.25
C PRO A 200 -5.29 8.51 -6.63
N PHE A 201 -4.39 9.15 -7.40
CA PHE A 201 -4.71 9.67 -8.73
C PHE A 201 -5.16 8.54 -9.66
N LEU A 202 -4.31 7.52 -9.81
CA LEU A 202 -4.59 6.35 -10.64
C LEU A 202 -5.83 5.60 -10.13
N PHE A 203 -6.01 5.52 -8.81
CA PHE A 203 -7.22 4.92 -8.23
C PHE A 203 -8.49 5.65 -8.66
N HIS A 204 -8.56 6.98 -8.49
CA HIS A 204 -9.76 7.74 -8.82
C HIS A 204 -10.01 7.79 -10.33
N VAL A 205 -8.98 7.97 -11.15
CA VAL A 205 -9.10 7.91 -12.61
C VAL A 205 -9.67 6.58 -13.05
N THR A 206 -9.07 5.47 -12.61
CA THR A 206 -9.53 4.12 -12.98
C THR A 206 -10.93 3.84 -12.47
N ARG A 207 -11.23 4.18 -11.22
CA ARG A 207 -12.57 4.00 -10.63
C ARG A 207 -13.63 4.79 -11.39
N CYS A 208 -13.37 6.04 -11.75
CA CYS A 208 -14.31 6.87 -12.49
C CYS A 208 -14.52 6.36 -13.93
N LEU A 209 -13.45 5.91 -14.60
CA LEU A 209 -13.54 5.31 -15.93
C LEU A 209 -14.38 4.02 -15.91
N LEU A 210 -14.12 3.13 -14.94
CA LEU A 210 -14.89 1.88 -14.77
C LEU A 210 -16.34 2.12 -14.36
N ASN A 211 -16.61 3.18 -13.58
CA ASN A 211 -17.97 3.57 -13.21
C ASN A 211 -18.76 4.16 -14.38
N ARG A 212 -18.07 4.73 -15.38
CA ARG A 212 -18.69 5.20 -16.63
C ARG A 212 -19.10 4.06 -17.54
N GLN A 213 -18.39 2.93 -17.48
CA GLN A 213 -18.76 1.71 -18.18
C GLN A 213 -19.94 1.03 -17.45
N ARG A 214 -21.01 0.72 -18.20
CA ARG A 214 -22.20 0.02 -17.67
C ARG A 214 -21.94 -1.48 -17.69
N GLY A 215 -22.09 -2.17 -16.54
CA GLY A 215 -22.08 -3.65 -16.49
C GLY A 215 -21.37 -4.27 -15.29
N CYS A 216 -20.35 -3.62 -14.72
CA CYS A 216 -19.58 -4.19 -13.61
C CYS A 216 -20.09 -3.73 -12.24
N SER A 217 -19.99 -4.59 -11.22
CA SER A 217 -20.34 -4.24 -9.83
C SER A 217 -19.40 -3.18 -9.27
N THR A 218 -19.88 -2.35 -8.33
CA THR A 218 -19.05 -1.33 -7.66
C THR A 218 -17.86 -1.96 -6.92
N VAL A 219 -18.06 -3.16 -6.35
CA VAL A 219 -17.01 -3.95 -5.72
C VAL A 219 -15.88 -4.29 -6.69
N LEU A 220 -16.22 -4.76 -7.90
CA LEU A 220 -15.21 -5.09 -8.91
C LEU A 220 -14.48 -3.84 -9.37
N ASN A 221 -15.21 -2.77 -9.66
CA ASN A 221 -14.63 -1.49 -10.09
C ASN A 221 -13.62 -0.94 -9.08
N ASN A 222 -13.98 -0.95 -7.79
CA ASN A 222 -13.09 -0.50 -6.72
C ASN A 222 -11.86 -1.41 -6.56
N THR A 223 -12.04 -2.72 -6.72
CA THR A 223 -10.95 -3.70 -6.62
C THR A 223 -9.94 -3.51 -7.75
N VAL A 224 -10.44 -3.40 -9.00
CA VAL A 224 -9.59 -3.15 -10.18
C VAL A 224 -8.90 -1.79 -10.06
N ALA A 225 -9.60 -0.75 -9.61
CA ALA A 225 -8.98 0.55 -9.37
C ALA A 225 -7.86 0.49 -8.31
N GLY A 226 -8.02 -0.32 -7.26
CA GLY A 226 -6.98 -0.57 -6.26
C GLY A 226 -5.79 -1.35 -6.83
N MET A 227 -6.02 -2.31 -7.72
CA MET A 227 -4.93 -3.01 -8.38
C MET A 227 -4.16 -2.11 -9.36
N VAL A 228 -4.87 -1.26 -10.11
CA VAL A 228 -4.23 -0.32 -11.06
C VAL A 228 -3.48 0.80 -10.34
N SER A 229 -3.95 1.24 -9.16
CA SER A 229 -3.24 2.26 -8.38
C SER A 229 -1.84 1.81 -7.95
N ALA A 230 -1.60 0.50 -7.87
CA ALA A 230 -0.29 -0.07 -7.57
C ALA A 230 0.78 0.25 -8.62
N ALA A 231 0.40 0.65 -9.84
CA ALA A 231 1.35 1.14 -10.84
C ALA A 231 2.12 2.39 -10.37
N SER A 232 1.63 3.11 -9.34
CA SER A 232 2.39 4.19 -8.70
C SER A 232 3.71 3.71 -8.11
N MET A 233 3.82 2.42 -7.73
CA MET A 233 5.04 1.81 -7.18
C MET A 233 6.22 1.88 -8.16
N THR A 234 5.98 2.07 -9.46
CA THR A 234 7.04 2.33 -10.45
C THR A 234 7.83 3.62 -10.15
N ALA A 235 7.20 4.60 -9.48
CA ALA A 235 7.86 5.84 -9.05
C ALA A 235 8.76 5.65 -7.81
N TYR A 236 8.38 4.75 -6.91
CA TYR A 236 9.13 4.43 -5.68
C TYR A 236 9.16 2.92 -5.45
N PRO A 237 9.97 2.17 -6.22
CA PRO A 237 10.01 0.73 -6.15
C PRO A 237 10.54 0.26 -4.79
N SER A 238 9.70 -0.42 -4.00
CA SER A 238 10.07 -0.94 -2.68
C SER A 238 9.49 -2.33 -2.44
N VAL A 239 10.35 -3.35 -2.46
CA VAL A 239 9.99 -4.75 -2.16
C VAL A 239 9.40 -4.88 -0.77
N THR A 240 9.99 -4.20 0.22
CA THR A 240 9.54 -4.26 1.62
C THR A 240 8.11 -3.74 1.79
N ILE A 241 7.77 -2.60 1.17
CA ILE A 241 6.40 -2.04 1.23
C ILE A 241 5.45 -2.99 0.52
N ALA A 242 5.79 -3.42 -0.69
CA ALA A 242 4.94 -4.25 -1.51
C ALA A 242 4.61 -5.60 -0.84
N MET A 243 5.62 -6.30 -0.32
CA MET A 243 5.45 -7.57 0.38
C MET A 243 4.68 -7.38 1.70
N TYR A 244 4.95 -6.32 2.46
CA TYR A 244 4.23 -6.03 3.69
C TYR A 244 2.73 -5.80 3.43
N THR A 245 2.39 -4.99 2.42
CA THR A 245 1.01 -4.73 2.02
C THR A 245 0.31 -6.02 1.60
N MET A 246 0.96 -6.87 0.80
CA MET A 246 0.44 -8.18 0.39
C MET A 246 0.15 -9.08 1.59
N TRP A 247 1.15 -9.30 2.45
CA TRP A 247 1.00 -10.18 3.61
C TRP A 247 -0.03 -9.67 4.60
N LYS A 248 -0.13 -8.35 4.79
CA LYS A 248 -1.20 -7.76 5.60
C LYS A 248 -2.58 -7.98 4.99
N GLY A 249 -2.71 -7.87 3.67
CA GLY A 249 -3.94 -8.20 2.95
C GLY A 249 -4.37 -9.65 3.18
N ILE A 250 -3.43 -10.59 3.02
CA ILE A 250 -3.66 -12.04 3.26
C ILE A 250 -4.04 -12.31 4.72
N GLU A 251 -3.39 -11.64 5.67
CA GLU A 251 -3.69 -11.79 7.09
C GLU A 251 -5.14 -11.40 7.41
N VAL A 252 -5.61 -10.28 6.86
CA VAL A 252 -6.99 -9.81 7.06
C VAL A 252 -7.97 -10.73 6.33
N TRP A 253 -7.67 -11.12 5.10
CA TRP A 253 -8.49 -12.06 4.33
C TRP A 253 -8.70 -13.39 5.09
N ARG A 254 -7.62 -13.97 5.61
CA ARG A 254 -7.68 -15.22 6.37
C ARG A 254 -8.51 -15.09 7.62
N ARG A 255 -8.41 -13.97 8.34
CA ARG A 255 -9.26 -13.71 9.53
C ARG A 255 -10.74 -13.69 9.14
N LEU A 256 -11.08 -12.98 8.07
CA LEU A 256 -12.46 -12.94 7.56
C LEU A 256 -12.96 -14.33 7.13
N PHE A 257 -12.13 -15.09 6.42
CA PHE A 257 -12.46 -16.45 6.01
C PHE A 257 -12.75 -17.35 7.22
N PHE A 258 -11.96 -17.24 8.27
CA PHE A 258 -12.13 -17.99 9.50
C PHE A 258 -13.40 -17.56 10.27
N GLU A 259 -13.71 -16.27 10.32
CA GLU A 259 -14.96 -15.75 10.91
C GLU A 259 -16.20 -16.27 10.16
N ILE A 260 -16.16 -16.28 8.82
CA ILE A 260 -17.26 -16.78 7.98
C ILE A 260 -17.43 -18.30 8.14
N LEU A 261 -16.33 -19.05 8.30
CA LEU A 261 -16.38 -20.50 8.41
C LEU A 261 -16.78 -20.99 9.82
N LEU A 262 -16.55 -20.21 10.88
CA LEU A 262 -16.80 -20.63 12.27
C LEU A 262 -18.01 -19.99 12.95
N LEU A 263 -18.60 -18.94 12.40
CA LEU A 263 -19.90 -18.46 12.87
C LEU A 263 -21.00 -19.10 12.03
N PRO A 264 -21.86 -19.97 12.59
CA PRO A 264 -23.08 -20.35 11.90
C PRO A 264 -23.88 -19.08 11.63
N SER A 265 -24.56 -19.04 10.48
CA SER A 265 -25.54 -18.01 10.17
C SER A 265 -26.41 -17.76 11.41
N PRO A 266 -26.63 -16.50 11.84
CA PRO A 266 -27.75 -16.25 12.73
C PRO A 266 -28.99 -16.64 11.94
N ASP A 267 -29.61 -17.74 12.32
CA ASP A 267 -30.86 -18.21 11.74
C ASP A 267 -31.92 -17.11 11.87
N PHE A 268 -32.74 -17.05 10.82
CA PHE A 268 -33.88 -16.15 10.61
C PHE A 268 -34.87 -16.13 11.78
#